data_AF-A0A0U3DRY5-F1
#
_entry.id   AF-A0A0U3DRY5-F1
#
_cell.length_a   1.000
_cell.length_b   1.000
_cell.length_c   1.000
_cell.angle_alpha   90.00
_cell.angle_beta   90.00
_cell.angle_gamma   90.00
#
_symmetry.space_group_name_H-M   'P 1'
#
loop_
_entity.id
_entity.type
_entity.pdbx_description
1 polymer ?
#
loop_
_entity_poly.entity_id
_entity_poly.type
_entity_poly.pdbx_seq_one_letter_code
_entity_poly.pdbx_strand_id
1 'polypeptide(L)'
;MVDKMSLIHEYGERKEQKGRLKGIEEGRLEGIEEGRLEGIEEGRLEGIEEGRLEGIEEGRLEGIRSIILKFHDSGMLVCEISERSGMSISEINDMIKSNN
;
A
#
# COMPACT_ATOMS: atom_id res chain seq x y z
N MET A 1 -63.35 26.41 7.62
CA MET A 1 -63.18 26.04 6.20
C MET A 1 -61.70 26.22 5.92
N VAL A 2 -60.93 25.14 5.72
CA VAL A 2 -59.48 25.25 5.52
C VAL A 2 -59.25 25.83 4.12
N ASP A 3 -58.45 26.89 4.02
CA ASP A 3 -58.16 27.55 2.75
C ASP A 3 -57.37 26.60 1.83
N LYS A 4 -57.90 26.39 0.62
CA LYS A 4 -57.36 25.46 -0.37
C LYS A 4 -55.96 25.90 -0.83
N MET A 5 -55.66 27.19 -0.74
CA MET A 5 -54.35 27.75 -1.05
C MET A 5 -53.29 27.34 -0.02
N SER A 6 -53.64 27.36 1.27
CA SER A 6 -52.76 26.94 2.37
C SER A 6 -52.35 25.47 2.25
N LEU A 7 -53.28 24.62 1.83
CA LEU A 7 -53.05 23.18 1.64
C LEU A 7 -52.08 22.87 0.48
N ILE A 8 -52.11 23.67 -0.59
CA ILE A 8 -51.20 23.52 -1.74
C ILE A 8 -49.79 23.95 -1.37
N HIS A 9 -49.65 25.06 -0.63
CA HIS A 9 -48.36 25.56 -0.18
C HIS A 9 -47.67 24.55 0.74
N GLU A 10 -48.40 24.03 1.74
CA GLU A 10 -47.89 23.04 2.68
C GLU A 10 -47.48 21.72 1.99
N TYR A 11 -48.23 21.31 0.96
CA TYR A 11 -47.90 20.12 0.18
C TYR A 11 -46.63 20.33 -0.69
N GLY A 12 -46.46 21.52 -1.26
CA GLY A 12 -45.26 21.92 -2.00
C GLY A 12 -44.02 21.91 -1.13
N GLU A 13 -44.08 22.56 0.04
CA GLU A 13 -42.99 22.61 1.00
C GLU A 13 -42.60 21.20 1.49
N ARG A 14 -43.58 20.36 1.83
CA ARG A 14 -43.29 18.97 2.24
C ARG A 14 -42.64 18.15 1.12
N LYS A 15 -43.03 18.37 -0.15
CA LYS A 15 -42.40 17.68 -1.28
C LYS A 15 -40.96 18.12 -1.49
N GLU A 16 -40.71 19.43 -1.43
CA GLU A 16 -39.36 19.99 -1.57
C GLU A 16 -38.45 19.50 -0.43
N GLN A 17 -38.95 19.53 0.81
CA GLN A 17 -38.21 19.08 1.97
C GLN A 17 -37.88 17.58 1.89
N LYS A 18 -38.83 16.75 1.42
CA LYS A 18 -38.57 15.33 1.14
C LYS A 18 -37.55 15.12 0.03
N GLY A 19 -37.63 15.88 -1.06
CA GLY A 19 -36.68 15.80 -2.17
C GLY A 19 -35.26 16.17 -1.72
N ARG A 20 -35.14 17.24 -0.92
CA ARG A 20 -33.86 17.68 -0.36
C ARG A 20 -33.26 16.66 0.61
N LEU A 21 -34.07 16.11 1.51
CA LEU A 21 -33.63 15.06 2.44
C LEU A 21 -33.15 13.82 1.67
N LYS A 22 -33.90 13.40 0.66
CA LYS A 22 -33.55 12.25 -0.17
C LYS A 22 -32.24 12.46 -0.93
N GLY A 23 -32.05 13.63 -1.56
CA GLY A 23 -30.80 13.95 -2.27
C GLY A 23 -29.57 14.04 -1.34
N ILE A 24 -29.73 14.53 -0.11
CA ILE A 24 -28.65 14.52 0.89
C ILE A 24 -28.31 13.10 1.32
N GLU A 25 -29.33 12.26 1.53
CA GLU A 25 -29.14 10.87 1.94
C GLU A 25 -28.47 10.04 0.84
N GLU A 26 -28.92 10.17 -0.41
CA GLU A 26 -28.36 9.50 -1.58
C GLU A 26 -26.90 9.94 -1.82
N GLY A 27 -26.63 11.25 -1.90
CA GLY A 27 -25.27 11.74 -2.15
C GLY A 27 -24.27 11.41 -1.02
N ARG A 28 -24.74 11.31 0.23
CA ARG A 28 -23.91 10.86 1.35
C ARG A 28 -23.60 9.36 1.25
N LEU A 29 -24.58 8.54 0.87
CA LEU A 29 -24.39 7.11 0.70
C LEU A 29 -23.42 6.81 -0.45
N GLU A 30 -23.64 7.44 -1.61
CA GLU A 30 -22.79 7.30 -2.79
C GLU A 30 -21.34 7.74 -2.49
N GLY A 31 -21.14 8.92 -1.91
CA GLY A 31 -19.80 9.41 -1.60
C GLY A 31 -19.03 8.58 -0.55
N ILE A 32 -19.73 7.93 0.39
CA ILE A 32 -19.10 7.01 1.34
C ILE A 32 -18.72 5.69 0.66
N GLU A 33 -19.58 5.19 -0.23
CA GLU A 33 -19.35 3.92 -0.92
C GLU A 33 -18.20 4.04 -1.93
N GLU A 34 -18.20 5.10 -2.75
CA GLU A 34 -17.12 5.40 -3.70
C GLU A 34 -15.79 5.64 -2.99
N GLY A 35 -15.74 6.55 -2.01
CA GLY A 35 -14.50 6.87 -1.29
C GLY A 35 -13.92 5.69 -0.51
N ARG A 36 -14.76 4.75 -0.04
CA ARG A 36 -14.29 3.52 0.61
C ARG A 36 -13.73 2.53 -0.40
N LEU A 37 -14.35 2.39 -1.57
CA LEU A 37 -13.89 1.48 -2.62
C LEU A 37 -12.55 1.95 -3.19
N GLU A 38 -12.45 3.23 -3.55
CA GLU A 38 -11.22 3.82 -4.09
C GLU A 38 -10.08 3.72 -3.08
N GLY A 39 -10.30 4.11 -1.81
CA GLY A 39 -9.25 4.06 -0.78
C GLY A 39 -8.76 2.64 -0.45
N ILE A 40 -9.61 1.60 -0.58
CA ILE A 40 -9.19 0.21 -0.40
C ILE A 40 -8.38 -0.28 -1.60
N GLU A 41 -8.79 0.10 -2.82
CA GLU A 41 -8.11 -0.33 -4.04
C GLU A 41 -6.71 0.30 -4.16
N GLU A 42 -6.60 1.62 -3.96
CA GLU A 42 -5.33 2.35 -3.97
C GLU A 42 -4.39 1.83 -2.88
N GLY A 43 -4.83 1.77 -1.62
CA GLY A 43 -3.99 1.31 -0.52
C GLY A 43 -3.52 -0.15 -0.66
N ARG A 44 -4.32 -1.01 -1.31
CA ARG A 44 -3.91 -2.39 -1.61
C ARG A 44 -2.87 -2.45 -2.73
N LEU A 45 -3.03 -1.65 -3.78
CA LEU A 45 -2.08 -1.61 -4.89
C LEU A 45 -0.73 -1.09 -4.44
N GLU A 46 -0.71 0.04 -3.72
CA GLU A 46 0.51 0.63 -3.15
C GLU A 46 1.21 -0.34 -2.21
N GLY A 47 0.49 -0.93 -1.26
CA GLY A 47 1.09 -1.89 -0.32
C GLY A 47 1.65 -3.17 -0.97
N ILE A 48 1.05 -3.64 -2.07
CA ILE A 48 1.60 -4.78 -2.84
C ILE A 48 2.86 -4.36 -3.60
N GLU A 49 2.87 -3.19 -4.21
CA GLU A 49 4.01 -2.71 -4.99
C GLU A 49 5.22 -2.45 -4.08
N GLU A 50 5.02 -1.73 -2.98
CA GLU A 50 6.06 -1.48 -1.97
C GLU A 50 6.57 -2.79 -1.37
N GLY A 51 5.67 -3.64 -0.84
CA GLY A 51 6.07 -4.92 -0.23
C GLY A 51 6.77 -5.88 -1.20
N ARG A 52 6.41 -5.85 -2.49
CA ARG A 52 7.11 -6.65 -3.52
C ARG A 52 8.50 -6.09 -3.81
N LEU A 53 8.65 -4.77 -3.91
CA LEU A 53 9.94 -4.14 -4.18
C LEU A 53 10.90 -4.36 -3.00
N GLU A 54 10.44 -4.11 -1.78
CA GLU A 54 11.21 -4.35 -0.56
C GLU A 54 11.60 -5.84 -0.44
N GLY A 55 10.65 -6.75 -0.60
CA GLY A 55 10.93 -8.19 -0.50
C GLY A 55 11.89 -8.72 -1.58
N ILE A 56 11.86 -8.16 -2.80
CA ILE A 56 12.83 -8.52 -3.85
C ILE A 56 14.23 -8.06 -3.47
N GLU A 57 14.37 -6.82 -2.97
CA GLU A 57 15.68 -6.26 -2.63
C GLU A 57 16.28 -6.94 -1.40
N GLU A 58 15.47 -7.14 -0.35
CA GLU A 58 15.87 -7.89 0.84
C GLU A 58 16.28 -9.32 0.48
N GLY A 59 15.46 -10.04 -0.28
CA GLY A 59 15.76 -11.41 -0.70
C GLY A 59 17.03 -11.51 -1.56
N ARG A 60 17.29 -10.51 -2.42
CA ARG A 60 18.52 -10.43 -3.22
C ARG A 60 19.74 -10.23 -2.33
N LEU A 61 19.68 -9.33 -1.36
CA LEU A 61 20.77 -9.04 -0.42
C LEU A 61 21.06 -10.25 0.48
N GLU A 62 20.02 -10.88 1.03
CA GLU A 62 20.15 -12.11 1.82
C GLU A 62 20.74 -13.26 1.00
N GLY A 63 20.30 -13.42 -0.25
CA GLY A 63 20.83 -14.43 -1.17
C GLY A 63 22.33 -14.24 -1.44
N ILE A 64 22.75 -13.00 -1.73
CA ILE A 64 24.16 -12.66 -1.92
C ILE A 64 24.94 -12.96 -0.65
N ARG A 65 24.47 -12.49 0.51
CA ARG A 65 25.13 -12.74 1.80
C ARG A 65 25.29 -14.24 2.06
N SER A 66 24.25 -15.04 1.82
CA SER A 66 24.30 -16.50 2.00
C SER A 66 25.38 -17.16 1.14
N ILE A 67 25.55 -16.72 -0.11
CA ILE A 67 26.57 -17.26 -1.02
C ILE A 67 27.97 -16.89 -0.52
N ILE A 68 28.19 -15.62 -0.14
CA ILE A 68 29.48 -15.13 0.38
C ILE A 68 29.92 -15.91 1.62
N LEU A 69 29.01 -16.10 2.57
CA LEU A 69 29.28 -16.86 3.80
C LEU A 69 29.60 -18.33 3.48
N LYS A 70 28.84 -18.97 2.59
CA LYS A 70 29.12 -20.36 2.17
C LYS A 70 30.50 -20.51 1.53
N PHE A 71 30.91 -19.55 0.70
CA PHE A 71 32.25 -19.57 0.11
C PHE A 71 33.33 -19.39 1.17
N HIS A 72 33.16 -18.45 2.09
CA HIS A 72 34.08 -18.24 3.20
C HIS A 72 34.21 -19.50 4.09
N ASP A 73 33.07 -20.11 4.47
CA ASP A 73 33.04 -21.31 5.31
C ASP A 73 33.64 -22.54 4.61
N SER A 74 33.61 -22.56 3.28
CA SER A 74 34.31 -23.59 2.47
C SER A 74 35.83 -23.41 2.40
N GLY A 75 36.38 -22.36 3.03
CA GLY A 75 37.80 -22.05 3.03
C GLY A 75 38.28 -21.24 1.82
N MET A 76 37.36 -20.67 1.03
CA MET A 76 37.70 -19.80 -0.09
C MET A 76 38.26 -18.47 0.43
N LEU A 77 39.31 -17.96 -0.21
CA LEU A 77 39.91 -16.69 0.17
C LEU A 77 38.98 -15.52 -0.19
N VAL A 78 38.95 -14.50 0.66
CA VAL A 78 38.14 -13.28 0.44
C VAL A 78 38.44 -12.61 -0.91
N CYS A 79 39.69 -12.64 -1.37
CA CYS A 79 40.06 -12.12 -2.69
C CYS A 79 39.38 -12.89 -3.84
N GLU A 80 39.33 -14.23 -3.76
CA GLU A 80 38.67 -15.07 -4.77
C GLU A 80 37.15 -14.87 -4.76
N ILE A 81 36.58 -14.67 -3.57
CA ILE A 81 35.16 -14.33 -3.41
C ILE A 81 34.87 -12.98 -4.06
N SER A 82 35.72 -11.97 -3.84
CA SER A 82 35.63 -10.63 -4.44
C SER A 82 35.64 -10.69 -5.96
N GLU A 83 36.56 -11.48 -6.55
CA GLU A 83 36.62 -11.67 -8.00
C GLU A 83 35.36 -12.34 -8.56
N ARG A 84 34.78 -13.30 -7.84
CA ARG A 84 33.58 -14.05 -8.30
C ARG A 84 32.28 -13.28 -8.11
N SER A 85 32.15 -12.53 -7.04
CA SER A 85 30.92 -11.79 -6.70
C SER A 85 30.90 -10.38 -7.30
N GLY A 86 32.07 -9.85 -7.69
CA GLY A 86 32.22 -8.46 -8.13
C GLY A 86 32.13 -7.45 -6.98
N MET A 87 32.06 -7.92 -5.73
CA MET A 87 32.03 -7.07 -4.54
C MET A 87 33.43 -6.71 -4.09
N SER A 88 33.57 -5.57 -3.41
CA SER A 88 34.84 -5.21 -2.80
C SER A 88 35.18 -6.13 -1.63
N ILE A 89 36.48 -6.29 -1.38
CA ILE A 89 37.00 -7.02 -0.22
C ILE A 89 36.48 -6.41 1.10
N SER A 90 36.25 -5.09 1.16
CA SER A 90 35.70 -4.44 2.36
C SER A 90 34.27 -4.92 2.62
N GLU A 91 33.41 -4.87 1.61
CA GLU A 91 32.00 -5.28 1.74
C GLU A 91 31.87 -6.74 2.15
N ILE A 92 32.70 -7.62 1.57
CA ILE A 92 32.72 -9.04 1.94
C ILE A 92 33.14 -9.22 3.40
N ASN A 93 34.19 -8.51 3.85
CA ASN A 93 34.63 -8.58 5.23
C ASN A 93 33.57 -8.04 6.20
N ASP A 94 32.87 -6.97 5.84
CA ASP A 94 31.79 -6.41 6.67
C ASP A 94 30.61 -7.38 6.77
N MET A 95 30.28 -8.10 5.68
CA MET A 95 29.27 -9.17 5.70
C MET A 95 29.69 -10.36 6.57
N ILE A 96 30.95 -10.78 6.51
CA ILE A 96 31.45 -11.87 7.35
C ILE A 96 31.48 -11.47 8.83
N LYS A 97 31.93 -10.24 9.14
CA LYS A 97 31.96 -9.71 10.51
C LYS A 97 30.59 -9.53 11.13
N SER A 98 29.60 -9.09 10.35
CA SER A 98 28.23 -8.89 10.84
C SER A 98 27.46 -10.20 11.04
N ASN A 99 28.00 -11.33 10.60
CA ASN A 99 27.43 -12.67 10.78
C ASN A 99 27.99 -13.43 12.00
N ASN A 100 29.13 -12.99 12.55
CA ASN A 100 29.76 -13.54 13.76
C ASN A 100 29.43 -12.71 15.00
#